data_AF-A0A3D1JE86-F1
#
_entry.id   AF-A0A3D1JE86-F1
#
_cell.length_a   1.000
_cell.length_b   1.000
_cell.length_c   1.000
_cell.angle_alpha   90.00
_cell.angle_beta   90.00
_cell.angle_gamma   90.00
#
_symmetry.space_group_name_H-M   'P 1'
#
loop_
_entity.id
_entity.type
_entity.pdbx_description
1 polymer ?
#
loop_
_entity_poly.entity_id
_entity_poly.type
_entity_poly.pdbx_seq_one_letter_code
_entity_poly.pdbx_strand_id
1 'polypeptide(L)'
;MPASAAPSTSLLLIIALVCITIGYVFGWLISSLQHSRDEKRTSEDRPADELARAIPVEKPAEAPSSLLRLSQKPESNDLLIEVRGKTFSRVEDLTLEDRAEVESALRRTAQWMGWTYSLRETVTGAVPVVPKEPPAEPVRPPSVVAGMTNALADVLQPTAKVETPKSIVEQIDAIFQSMLVGTPYENQKIYIAEDTRHGVIVRIGNDLYEGVGAVPEGEIKALLRSAVSEWERQQEQNRRRVNNKTLP
;
A
#
# COMPACT_ATOMS: atom_id res chain seq x y z
N MET A 1 -9.51 35.09 -67.31
CA MET A 1 -10.62 35.06 -66.33
C MET A 1 -10.77 33.63 -65.83
N PRO A 2 -10.31 33.27 -64.62
CA PRO A 2 -10.57 31.95 -64.07
C PRO A 2 -11.87 31.94 -63.24
N ALA A 3 -12.74 30.97 -63.55
CA ALA A 3 -13.96 30.68 -62.81
C ALA A 3 -13.63 30.26 -61.37
N SER A 4 -14.23 30.95 -60.41
CA SER A 4 -14.14 30.60 -58.99
C SER A 4 -14.96 29.34 -58.75
N ALA A 5 -14.29 28.23 -58.43
CA ALA A 5 -14.94 26.99 -58.04
C ALA A 5 -15.59 27.20 -56.66
N ALA A 6 -16.92 27.23 -56.61
CA ALA A 6 -17.66 27.28 -55.35
C ALA A 6 -17.41 25.99 -54.56
N PRO A 7 -17.08 26.07 -53.26
CA PRO A 7 -16.87 24.88 -52.44
C PRO A 7 -18.17 24.07 -52.35
N SER A 8 -18.06 22.75 -52.54
CA SER A 8 -19.16 21.79 -52.43
C SER A 8 -19.89 21.99 -51.11
N THR A 9 -21.22 22.05 -51.12
CA THR A 9 -22.03 22.23 -49.91
C THR A 9 -21.70 21.22 -48.79
N SER A 10 -21.31 19.99 -49.15
CA SER A 10 -20.81 18.99 -48.19
C SER A 10 -19.52 19.40 -47.47
N LEU A 11 -18.59 20.09 -48.14
CA LEU A 11 -17.37 20.61 -47.51
C LEU A 11 -17.71 21.68 -46.48
N LEU A 12 -18.66 22.57 -46.80
CA LEU A 12 -19.12 23.61 -45.88
C LEU A 12 -19.78 23.03 -44.63
N LEU A 13 -20.57 21.95 -44.77
CA LEU A 13 -21.18 21.26 -43.63
C LEU A 13 -20.13 20.57 -42.74
N ILE A 14 -19.10 19.95 -43.32
CA ILE A 14 -18.02 19.32 -42.56
C ILE A 14 -17.23 20.38 -41.79
N ILE A 15 -16.87 21.50 -42.43
CA ILE A 15 -16.16 22.60 -41.77
C ILE A 15 -17.02 23.19 -40.64
N ALA A 16 -18.31 23.41 -40.87
CA ALA A 16 -19.22 23.91 -39.83
C ALA A 16 -19.29 22.96 -38.63
N LEU A 17 -19.39 21.65 -38.86
CA LEU A 17 -19.44 20.66 -37.79
C LEU A 17 -18.12 20.61 -37.00
N VAL A 18 -16.98 20.69 -37.69
CA VAL A 18 -15.65 20.77 -37.06
C VAL A 18 -15.50 22.04 -36.22
N CYS A 19 -15.97 23.19 -36.71
CA CYS A 19 -15.93 24.44 -35.95
C CYS A 19 -16.82 24.37 -34.69
N ILE A 20 -17.99 23.73 -34.77
CA ILE A 20 -18.90 23.55 -33.62
C ILE A 20 -18.27 22.63 -32.58
N THR A 21 -17.67 21.51 -33.00
CA THR A 21 -17.04 20.57 -32.05
C THR A 21 -15.82 21.19 -31.38
N ILE A 22 -14.97 21.90 -32.13
CA ILE A 22 -13.83 22.62 -31.57
C ILE A 22 -14.30 23.72 -30.62
N GLY A 23 -15.30 24.52 -31.01
CA GLY A 23 -15.87 25.56 -30.17
C GLY A 23 -16.48 25.01 -28.88
N TYR A 24 -17.17 23.87 -28.94
CA TYR A 24 -17.72 23.19 -27.78
C TYR A 24 -16.63 22.68 -26.84
N VAL A 25 -15.58 22.06 -27.36
CA VAL A 25 -14.45 21.56 -26.55
C VAL A 25 -13.70 22.73 -25.89
N PHE A 26 -13.43 23.80 -26.63
CA PHE A 26 -12.79 25.00 -26.08
C PHE A 26 -13.67 25.71 -25.05
N GLY A 27 -14.97 25.84 -25.31
CA GLY A 27 -15.92 26.42 -24.37
C GLY A 27 -16.04 25.59 -23.09
N TRP A 28 -16.09 24.27 -23.20
CA TRP A 28 -16.10 23.35 -22.06
C TRP A 28 -14.79 23.39 -21.27
N LEU A 29 -13.64 23.47 -21.95
CA LEU A 29 -12.34 23.55 -21.30
C LEU A 29 -12.13 24.88 -20.55
N ILE A 30 -12.58 26.00 -21.13
CA ILE A 30 -12.53 27.32 -20.47
C ILE A 30 -13.52 27.37 -19.29
N SER A 31 -14.71 26.79 -19.44
CA SER A 31 -15.71 26.69 -18.36
C SER A 31 -15.21 25.83 -17.20
N SER A 32 -14.52 24.72 -17.49
CA SER A 32 -13.89 23.85 -16.49
C SER A 32 -12.81 24.57 -15.68
N LEU A 33 -12.02 25.45 -16.33
CA LEU A 33 -10.98 26.23 -15.65
C LEU A 33 -11.54 27.40 -14.81
N GLN A 34 -12.75 27.89 -15.11
CA GLN A 34 -13.44 28.92 -14.31
C GLN A 34 -14.34 28.34 -13.22
N HIS A 35 -14.86 27.12 -13.36
CA HIS A 35 -15.64 26.44 -12.32
C HIS A 35 -14.84 26.29 -11.01
N SER A 36 -13.52 26.10 -11.10
CA SER A 36 -12.59 26.09 -9.95
C SER A 36 -12.33 27.48 -9.34
N ARG A 37 -12.72 28.56 -10.02
CA ARG A 37 -12.47 29.96 -9.62
C ARG A 37 -13.75 30.69 -9.20
N ASP A 38 -14.91 30.25 -9.66
CA ASP A 38 -16.22 30.86 -9.38
C ASP A 38 -16.88 30.39 -8.08
N GLU A 39 -16.41 29.29 -7.47
CA GLU A 39 -16.74 28.98 -6.06
C GLU A 39 -16.12 30.01 -5.09
N LYS A 40 -15.14 30.81 -5.56
CA LYS A 40 -14.51 31.89 -4.80
C LYS A 40 -14.88 33.31 -5.22
N ARG A 41 -15.74 33.50 -6.23
CA ARG A 41 -16.09 34.83 -6.76
C ARG A 41 -17.58 35.10 -6.95
N THR A 42 -18.46 34.11 -6.78
CA THR A 42 -19.91 34.33 -6.78
C THR A 42 -20.40 34.78 -5.40
N SER A 43 -19.91 35.92 -4.91
CA SER A 43 -20.47 36.59 -3.72
C SER A 43 -20.36 38.11 -3.76
N GLU A 44 -19.88 38.71 -4.84
CA GLU A 44 -19.56 40.16 -4.86
C GLU A 44 -20.20 40.94 -6.01
N ASP A 45 -21.36 40.52 -6.52
CA ASP A 45 -22.21 41.43 -7.32
C ASP A 45 -23.69 41.06 -7.32
N ARG A 46 -24.26 40.91 -6.12
CA ARG A 46 -25.72 40.96 -5.94
C ARG A 46 -26.02 42.19 -5.08
N PRO A 47 -26.86 43.13 -5.53
CA PRO A 47 -27.15 44.36 -4.78
C PRO A 47 -27.66 43.99 -3.39
N ALA A 48 -26.87 44.39 -2.40
CA ALA A 48 -26.96 44.05 -0.99
C ALA A 48 -28.03 44.89 -0.26
N ASP A 49 -29.29 44.85 -0.70
CA ASP A 49 -30.35 45.60 -0.01
C ASP A 49 -31.55 44.77 0.48
N GLU A 50 -31.62 43.46 0.23
CA GLU A 50 -32.82 42.70 0.59
C GLU A 50 -32.59 41.31 1.17
N LEU A 51 -31.54 41.11 1.97
CA LEU A 51 -31.50 39.95 2.87
C LEU A 51 -30.69 40.21 4.14
N ALA A 52 -30.77 41.43 4.68
CA ALA A 52 -30.29 41.80 6.01
C ALA A 52 -31.13 41.19 7.14
N ARG A 53 -31.38 39.87 7.09
CA ARG A 53 -31.86 39.11 8.24
C ARG A 53 -30.86 38.03 8.63
N ALA A 54 -29.99 38.46 9.55
CA ALA A 54 -29.54 37.68 10.68
C ALA A 54 -29.08 36.24 10.38
N ILE A 55 -27.84 36.10 9.94
CA ILE A 55 -27.01 34.98 10.38
C ILE A 55 -25.80 35.62 11.07
N PRO A 56 -25.63 35.46 12.40
CA PRO A 56 -24.37 35.77 13.05
C PRO A 56 -23.25 35.03 12.31
N VAL A 57 -22.34 35.79 11.69
CA VAL A 57 -21.13 35.25 11.08
C VAL A 57 -20.28 34.71 12.22
N GLU A 58 -20.45 33.43 12.52
CA GLU A 58 -19.44 32.70 13.29
C GLU A 58 -18.15 32.77 12.48
N LYS A 59 -17.20 33.52 13.02
CA LYS A 59 -15.80 33.63 12.59
C LYS A 59 -15.34 32.25 12.07
N PRO A 60 -14.83 32.12 10.83
CA PRO A 60 -14.32 30.85 10.33
C PRO A 60 -13.33 30.30 11.35
N ALA A 61 -13.73 29.23 12.05
CA ALA A 61 -12.86 28.53 12.96
C ALA A 61 -11.63 28.15 12.15
N GLU A 62 -10.45 28.55 12.63
CA GLU A 62 -9.17 28.17 12.03
C GLU A 62 -9.22 26.69 11.67
N ALA A 63 -9.25 26.39 10.38
CA ALA A 63 -9.27 25.02 9.92
C ALA A 63 -8.03 24.33 10.53
N PRO A 64 -8.19 23.16 11.18
CA PRO A 64 -7.06 22.49 11.79
C PRO A 64 -6.00 22.26 10.73
N SER A 65 -4.78 22.73 10.99
CA SER A 65 -3.66 22.57 10.07
C SER A 65 -3.44 21.08 9.78
N SER A 66 -3.62 20.67 8.53
CA SER A 66 -3.39 19.29 8.09
C SER A 66 -1.94 18.89 8.38
N LEU A 67 -1.74 17.97 9.34
CA LEU A 67 -0.41 17.49 9.73
C LEU A 67 0.19 16.57 8.65
N LEU A 68 -0.64 15.73 8.03
CA LEU A 68 -0.24 14.80 6.98
C LEU A 68 -1.44 14.55 6.05
N ARG A 69 -1.25 14.71 4.74
CA ARG A 69 -2.24 14.31 3.73
C ARG A 69 -1.64 13.27 2.81
N LEU A 70 -2.33 12.15 2.65
CA LEU A 70 -2.01 11.12 1.68
C LEU A 70 -3.01 11.27 0.53
N SER A 71 -2.51 11.43 -0.68
CA SER A 71 -3.33 11.52 -1.89
C SER A 71 -2.75 10.62 -2.98
N GLN A 72 -3.60 10.08 -3.83
CA GLN A 72 -3.20 9.18 -4.91
C GLN A 72 -3.56 9.83 -6.23
N LYS A 73 -2.63 9.88 -7.18
CA LYS A 73 -2.93 10.33 -8.55
C LYS A 73 -3.76 9.26 -9.26
N PRO A 74 -4.96 9.57 -9.77
CA PRO A 74 -5.81 8.58 -10.44
C PRO A 74 -5.21 8.08 -11.75
N GLU A 75 -4.35 8.88 -12.40
CA GLU A 75 -3.74 8.57 -13.70
C GLU A 75 -2.53 7.63 -13.60
N SER A 76 -1.74 7.72 -12.53
CA SER A 76 -0.44 7.03 -12.41
C SER A 76 -0.33 6.09 -11.22
N ASN A 77 -1.33 6.08 -10.34
CA ASN A 77 -1.29 5.38 -9.04
C ASN A 77 -0.17 5.88 -8.11
N ASP A 78 0.47 7.02 -8.43
CA ASP A 78 1.54 7.59 -7.61
C ASP A 78 0.98 8.13 -6.29
N LEU A 79 1.67 7.84 -5.20
CA LEU A 79 1.35 8.34 -3.87
C LEU A 79 1.99 9.72 -3.68
N LEU A 80 1.18 10.72 -3.34
CA LEU A 80 1.62 12.06 -2.97
C LEU A 80 1.40 12.25 -1.48
N ILE A 81 2.48 12.60 -0.80
CA ILE A 81 2.51 12.86 0.64
C ILE A 81 2.62 14.38 0.84
N GLU A 82 1.65 14.99 1.51
CA GLU A 82 1.70 16.39 1.90
C GLU A 82 2.04 16.49 3.39
N VAL A 83 3.14 17.18 3.72
CA VAL A 83 3.58 17.45 5.09
C VAL A 83 3.60 18.96 5.28
N ARG A 84 2.80 19.48 6.22
CA ARG A 84 2.68 20.93 6.52
C ARG A 84 2.49 21.83 5.28
N GLY A 85 1.73 21.38 4.27
CA GLY A 85 1.48 22.13 3.04
C GLY A 85 2.55 21.97 1.94
N LYS A 86 3.59 21.15 2.16
CA LYS A 86 4.56 20.77 1.12
C LYS A 86 4.23 19.39 0.59
N THR A 87 4.10 19.27 -0.73
CA THR A 87 3.79 17.99 -1.38
C THR A 87 5.04 17.33 -1.93
N PHE A 88 5.23 16.06 -1.56
CA PHE A 88 6.32 15.21 -2.00
C PHE A 88 5.76 14.03 -2.78
N SER A 89 6.37 13.74 -3.93
CA SER A 89 5.99 12.58 -4.78
C SER A 89 6.98 11.43 -4.67
N ARG A 90 8.12 11.64 -4.02
CA ARG A 90 9.17 10.62 -3.83
C ARG A 90 9.72 10.67 -2.42
N VAL A 91 10.10 9.50 -1.91
CA VAL A 91 10.72 9.36 -0.60
C VAL A 91 12.10 10.05 -0.54
N GLU A 92 12.79 10.14 -1.67
CA GLU A 92 14.07 10.85 -1.80
C GLU A 92 13.95 12.37 -1.55
N ASP A 93 12.78 12.94 -1.83
CA ASP A 93 12.54 14.38 -1.68
C ASP A 93 12.19 14.76 -0.23
N LEU A 94 11.94 13.78 0.64
CA LEU A 94 11.65 14.03 2.05
C LEU A 94 12.97 14.24 2.83
N THR A 95 13.06 15.38 3.51
CA THR A 95 14.15 15.65 4.45
C THR A 95 14.05 14.75 5.69
N LEU A 96 15.14 14.64 6.46
CA LEU A 96 15.15 13.89 7.72
C LEU A 96 14.08 14.42 8.71
N GLU A 97 13.85 15.73 8.71
CA GLU A 97 12.84 16.39 9.54
C GLU A 97 11.43 16.03 9.08
N ASP A 98 11.14 16.13 7.78
CA ASP A 98 9.83 15.78 7.22
C ASP A 98 9.51 14.29 7.45
N ARG A 99 10.50 13.40 7.37
CA ARG A 99 10.33 11.97 7.67
C ARG A 99 9.95 11.73 9.12
N ALA A 100 10.63 12.39 10.06
CA ALA A 100 10.31 12.30 11.48
C ALA A 100 8.89 12.81 11.78
N GLU A 101 8.46 13.86 11.09
CA GLU A 101 7.09 14.37 11.20
C GLU A 101 6.06 13.37 10.68
N VAL A 102 6.27 12.79 9.48
CA VAL A 102 5.41 11.74 8.91
C VAL A 102 5.31 10.56 9.87
N GLU A 103 6.45 10.10 10.41
CA GLU A 103 6.47 8.99 11.37
C GLU A 103 5.68 9.33 12.64
N SER A 104 5.86 10.53 13.18
CA SER A 104 5.13 10.97 14.37
C SER A 104 3.62 11.07 14.12
N ALA A 105 3.22 11.52 12.93
CA ALA A 105 1.82 11.59 12.52
C ALA A 105 1.24 10.18 12.38
N LEU A 106 1.92 9.26 11.68
CA LEU A 106 1.49 7.87 11.55
C LEU A 106 1.39 7.17 12.91
N ARG A 107 2.35 7.41 13.82
CA ARG A 107 2.32 6.85 15.19
C ARG A 107 1.10 7.34 15.96
N ARG A 108 0.78 8.64 15.89
CA ARG A 108 -0.43 9.21 16.52
C ARG A 108 -1.70 8.62 15.92
N THR A 109 -1.78 8.48 14.60
CA THR A 109 -2.94 7.87 13.93
C THR A 109 -3.08 6.40 14.29
N ALA A 110 -1.98 5.64 14.31
CA ALA A 110 -1.97 4.23 14.73
C ALA A 110 -2.44 4.08 16.18
N GLN A 111 -1.95 4.92 17.09
CA GLN A 111 -2.40 4.95 18.49
C GLN A 111 -3.89 5.28 18.59
N TRP A 112 -4.38 6.27 17.82
CA TRP A 112 -5.80 6.62 17.77
C TRP A 112 -6.67 5.47 17.24
N MET A 113 -6.18 4.72 16.25
CA MET A 113 -6.83 3.52 15.72
C MET A 113 -6.70 2.30 16.65
N GLY A 114 -5.99 2.41 17.78
CA GLY A 114 -5.74 1.30 18.69
C GLY A 114 -4.71 0.28 18.17
N TRP A 115 -3.99 0.61 17.10
CA TRP A 115 -2.88 -0.19 16.59
C TRP A 115 -1.63 0.11 17.42
N THR A 116 -1.31 -0.76 18.37
CA THR A 116 -0.04 -0.68 19.10
C THR A 116 1.09 -1.16 18.20
N TYR A 117 1.50 -0.33 17.23
CA TYR A 117 2.71 -0.56 16.46
C TYR A 117 3.92 -0.33 17.37
N SER A 118 4.43 -1.40 17.97
CA SER A 118 5.79 -1.41 18.52
C SER A 118 6.76 -1.51 17.34
N LEU A 119 7.02 -0.42 16.63
CA LEU A 119 8.32 -0.28 15.97
C LEU A 119 9.33 -0.20 17.11
N ARG A 120 9.87 -1.36 17.51
CA ARG A 120 10.96 -1.42 18.47
C ARG A 120 12.05 -0.52 17.93
N GLU A 121 12.40 0.48 18.74
CA GLU A 121 13.67 1.16 18.69
C GLU A 121 14.75 0.12 18.40
N THR A 122 15.39 0.22 17.24
CA THR A 122 16.74 -0.31 17.08
C THR A 122 17.60 0.47 18.07
N VAL A 123 17.60 0.04 19.33
CA VAL A 123 18.64 0.41 20.27
C VAL A 123 19.92 -0.11 19.65
N THR A 124 20.66 0.81 19.04
CA THR A 124 22.08 0.70 18.76
C THR A 124 22.78 0.49 20.10
N GLY A 125 22.70 -0.73 20.62
CA GLY A 125 23.36 -1.18 21.84
C GLY A 125 24.55 -2.01 21.42
N ALA A 126 25.74 -1.44 21.58
CA ALA A 126 27.05 -2.00 21.27
C ALA A 126 27.18 -3.49 21.66
N VAL A 127 27.50 -4.33 20.68
CA VAL A 127 28.08 -5.65 20.95
C VAL A 127 29.55 -5.42 21.29
N PRO A 128 30.06 -5.80 22.47
CA PRO A 128 31.49 -5.89 22.68
C PRO A 128 31.99 -7.07 21.85
N VAL A 129 32.78 -6.77 20.82
CA VAL A 129 33.60 -7.75 20.12
C VAL A 129 34.52 -8.39 21.16
N VAL A 130 34.30 -9.66 21.48
CA VAL A 130 35.27 -10.50 22.18
C VAL A 130 35.97 -11.35 21.12
N PRO A 131 37.26 -11.09 20.82
CA PRO A 131 38.05 -11.93 19.94
C PRO A 131 38.34 -13.28 20.61
N LYS A 132 38.19 -14.38 19.86
CA LYS A 132 38.72 -15.68 20.27
C LYS A 132 39.28 -16.44 19.07
N GLU A 133 40.53 -16.12 18.74
CA GLU A 133 41.53 -17.07 18.20
C GLU A 133 42.45 -17.49 19.37
N PRO A 134 43.30 -18.53 19.26
CA PRO A 134 43.22 -19.83 18.59
C PRO A 134 43.55 -20.95 19.66
N PRO A 135 43.98 -22.23 19.40
CA PRO A 135 45.21 -22.60 18.67
C PRO A 135 45.14 -23.85 17.76
N ALA A 136 46.10 -23.87 16.84
CA ALA A 136 46.48 -24.85 15.82
C ALA A 136 46.44 -26.36 16.15
N GLU A 137 46.21 -27.18 15.11
CA GLU A 137 47.17 -28.24 14.76
C GLU A 137 47.17 -28.58 13.23
N PRO A 138 48.33 -28.90 12.62
CA PRO A 138 48.56 -28.85 11.17
C PRO A 138 48.95 -30.20 10.53
N VAL A 139 48.38 -30.62 9.38
CA VAL A 139 49.00 -31.68 8.54
C VAL A 139 48.72 -31.53 7.02
N ARG A 140 49.71 -30.96 6.32
CA ARG A 140 50.28 -31.28 4.97
C ARG A 140 49.42 -31.24 3.66
N PRO A 141 49.88 -30.51 2.62
CA PRO A 141 49.58 -30.75 1.19
C PRO A 141 50.75 -31.56 0.53
N PRO A 142 50.86 -31.79 -0.80
CA PRO A 142 49.93 -31.70 -1.95
C PRO A 142 49.93 -32.99 -2.84
N SER A 143 48.98 -33.16 -3.76
CA SER A 143 49.30 -33.79 -5.07
C SER A 143 48.34 -33.31 -6.16
N VAL A 144 48.94 -32.65 -7.15
CA VAL A 144 48.45 -32.27 -8.49
C VAL A 144 47.91 -33.51 -9.24
N VAL A 145 46.92 -33.42 -10.14
CA VAL A 145 47.05 -32.95 -11.53
C VAL A 145 45.65 -32.76 -12.18
N ALA A 146 45.52 -31.66 -12.93
CA ALA A 146 44.70 -31.38 -14.11
C ALA A 146 43.17 -31.60 -14.10
N GLY A 147 42.45 -30.53 -14.44
CA GLY A 147 41.11 -30.62 -15.04
C GLY A 147 40.25 -29.43 -14.66
N MET A 148 40.26 -28.39 -15.51
CA MET A 148 39.27 -27.32 -15.45
C MET A 148 37.84 -27.88 -15.42
N THR A 149 36.94 -27.10 -14.82
CA THR A 149 35.49 -27.27 -14.72
C THR A 149 35.01 -28.14 -13.56
N ASN A 150 34.69 -27.48 -12.45
CA ASN A 150 33.43 -27.63 -11.71
C ASN A 150 33.33 -26.54 -10.65
N ALA A 151 33.28 -25.29 -11.10
CA ALA A 151 32.85 -24.14 -10.30
C ALA A 151 31.31 -24.12 -10.14
N LEU A 152 30.70 -25.28 -9.91
CA LEU A 152 29.24 -25.46 -9.76
C LEU A 152 28.88 -26.59 -8.77
N ALA A 153 29.75 -26.88 -7.80
CA ALA A 153 29.47 -27.87 -6.74
C ALA A 153 29.23 -27.24 -5.36
N ASP A 154 28.90 -25.94 -5.29
CA ASP A 154 28.52 -25.26 -4.04
C ASP A 154 27.06 -24.74 -4.07
N VAL A 155 26.23 -25.26 -4.98
CA VAL A 155 24.79 -24.91 -5.11
C VAL A 155 23.89 -25.91 -4.37
N LEU A 156 24.45 -26.81 -3.56
CA LEU A 156 23.68 -27.80 -2.80
C LEU A 156 24.09 -27.83 -1.32
N GLN A 157 24.00 -26.67 -0.66
CA GLN A 157 23.72 -26.65 0.78
C GLN A 157 22.24 -26.30 0.98
N PRO A 158 21.41 -27.26 1.42
CA PRO A 158 20.12 -26.93 1.98
C PRO A 158 20.31 -26.29 3.35
N THR A 159 19.47 -25.30 3.64
CA THR A 159 19.04 -24.88 4.98
C THR A 159 20.08 -24.20 5.88
N ALA A 160 20.05 -22.87 5.84
CA ALA A 160 19.67 -22.14 7.04
C ALA A 160 18.51 -21.22 6.65
N LYS A 161 17.28 -21.76 6.67
CA LYS A 161 16.07 -20.93 6.61
C LYS A 161 16.12 -20.10 7.88
N VAL A 162 16.62 -18.87 7.75
CA VAL A 162 16.40 -17.83 8.75
C VAL A 162 14.89 -17.79 8.92
N GLU A 163 14.39 -18.29 10.05
CA GLU A 163 12.98 -18.24 10.38
C GLU A 163 12.65 -16.77 10.59
N THR A 164 12.34 -16.09 9.49
CA THR A 164 11.68 -14.79 9.51
C THR A 164 10.44 -14.95 10.38
N PRO A 165 10.16 -14.00 11.30
CA PRO A 165 8.95 -14.06 12.10
C PRO A 165 7.76 -14.19 11.16
N LYS A 166 7.01 -15.29 11.29
CA LYS A 166 5.93 -15.63 10.37
C LYS A 166 4.95 -14.46 10.26
N SER A 167 4.66 -14.01 9.05
CA SER A 167 3.61 -13.02 8.80
C SER A 167 2.28 -13.54 9.38
N ILE A 168 1.36 -12.63 9.74
CA ILE A 168 0.02 -13.01 10.20
C ILE A 168 -0.63 -13.96 9.19
N VAL A 169 -0.44 -13.71 7.90
CA VAL A 169 -0.97 -14.54 6.82
C VAL A 169 -0.38 -15.95 6.85
N GLU A 170 0.94 -16.08 7.08
CA GLU A 170 1.60 -17.38 7.20
C GLU A 170 1.19 -18.13 8.48
N GLN A 171 0.86 -17.41 9.57
CA GLN A 171 0.32 -18.02 10.78
C GLN A 171 -1.08 -18.59 10.55
N ILE A 172 -1.94 -17.83 9.87
CA ILE A 172 -3.29 -18.27 9.50
C ILE A 172 -3.19 -19.44 8.51
N ASP A 173 -2.30 -19.37 7.52
CA ASP A 173 -2.06 -20.47 6.58
C ASP A 173 -1.63 -21.74 7.33
N ALA A 174 -0.71 -21.66 8.29
CA ALA A 174 -0.31 -22.83 9.07
C ALA A 174 -1.48 -23.50 9.80
N ILE A 175 -2.41 -22.71 10.35
CA ILE A 175 -3.63 -23.23 10.98
C ILE A 175 -4.54 -23.84 9.92
N PHE A 176 -4.71 -23.17 8.78
CA PHE A 176 -5.51 -23.65 7.68
C PHE A 176 -4.98 -24.98 7.10
N GLN A 177 -3.68 -25.11 6.86
CA GLN A 177 -3.03 -26.36 6.45
C GLN A 177 -3.30 -27.48 7.44
N SER A 178 -3.26 -27.21 8.75
CA SER A 178 -3.55 -28.21 9.77
C SER A 178 -5.02 -28.68 9.75
N MET A 179 -5.95 -27.81 9.35
CA MET A 179 -7.36 -28.14 9.18
C MET A 179 -7.63 -28.91 7.88
N LEU A 180 -6.75 -28.80 6.88
CA LEU A 180 -6.88 -29.55 5.63
C LEU A 180 -6.48 -31.02 5.77
N VAL A 181 -5.70 -31.39 6.79
CA VAL A 181 -5.29 -32.78 7.05
C VAL A 181 -6.53 -33.63 7.34
N GLY A 182 -6.68 -34.75 6.62
CA GLY A 182 -7.85 -35.62 6.74
C GLY A 182 -9.09 -35.15 5.97
N THR A 183 -8.99 -34.05 5.22
CA THR A 183 -10.04 -33.59 4.28
C THR A 183 -9.74 -34.08 2.86
N PRO A 184 -10.72 -34.13 1.94
CA PRO A 184 -10.45 -34.42 0.52
C PRO A 184 -9.53 -33.38 -0.15
N TYR A 185 -9.24 -32.27 0.51
CA TYR A 185 -8.40 -31.19 0.03
C TYR A 185 -6.94 -31.27 0.50
N GLU A 186 -6.57 -32.27 1.31
CA GLU A 186 -5.20 -32.44 1.85
C GLU A 186 -4.13 -32.49 0.75
N ASN A 187 -4.45 -33.11 -0.39
CA ASN A 187 -3.54 -33.22 -1.53
C ASN A 187 -3.69 -32.08 -2.56
N GLN A 188 -4.60 -31.13 -2.33
CA GLN A 188 -4.72 -29.97 -3.20
C GLN A 188 -3.73 -28.89 -2.78
N LYS A 189 -3.18 -28.19 -3.77
CA LYS A 189 -2.30 -27.03 -3.56
C LYS A 189 -3.15 -25.83 -3.13
N ILE A 190 -3.69 -25.88 -1.91
CA ILE A 190 -4.47 -24.80 -1.33
C ILE A 190 -3.64 -24.13 -0.26
N TYR A 191 -3.41 -22.83 -0.36
CA TYR A 191 -2.69 -22.08 0.66
C TYR A 191 -3.00 -20.60 0.61
N ILE A 192 -2.72 -19.91 1.71
CA ILE A 192 -2.87 -18.47 1.86
C ILE A 192 -1.47 -17.85 1.83
N ALA A 193 -1.31 -16.80 1.03
CA ALA A 193 -0.06 -16.07 0.94
C ALA A 193 -0.33 -14.56 0.95
N GLU A 194 0.73 -13.81 1.23
CA GLU A 194 0.72 -12.36 1.11
C GLU A 194 1.40 -11.96 -0.20
N ASP A 195 0.76 -11.07 -0.95
CA ASP A 195 1.27 -10.46 -2.17
C ASP A 195 1.39 -8.95 -1.96
N THR A 196 2.51 -8.38 -2.39
CA THR A 196 2.82 -6.95 -2.21
C THR A 196 1.87 -6.00 -2.95
N ARG A 197 1.14 -6.48 -3.98
CA ARG A 197 0.20 -5.70 -4.77
C ARG A 197 -1.24 -5.97 -4.38
N HIS A 198 -1.57 -7.22 -4.09
CA HIS A 198 -2.96 -7.67 -3.86
C HIS A 198 -3.28 -7.93 -2.38
N GLY A 199 -2.31 -7.77 -1.48
CA GLY A 199 -2.48 -7.99 -0.05
C GLY A 199 -2.58 -9.48 0.27
N VAL A 200 -3.72 -9.94 0.79
CA VAL A 200 -3.92 -11.37 1.08
C VAL A 200 -4.43 -12.07 -0.17
N ILE A 201 -3.76 -13.13 -0.59
CA ILE A 201 -4.18 -13.98 -1.70
C ILE A 201 -4.42 -15.42 -1.22
N VAL A 202 -5.45 -16.05 -1.77
CA VAL A 202 -5.75 -17.46 -1.56
C VAL A 202 -5.54 -18.19 -2.87
N ARG A 203 -4.65 -19.18 -2.90
CA ARG A 203 -4.46 -20.04 -4.07
C ARG A 203 -5.17 -21.37 -3.85
N ILE A 204 -5.98 -21.79 -4.81
CA ILE A 204 -6.67 -23.09 -4.83
C ILE A 204 -6.30 -23.79 -6.14
N GLY A 205 -5.33 -24.70 -6.08
CA GLY A 205 -4.84 -25.37 -7.29
C GLY A 205 -4.17 -24.38 -8.26
N ASN A 206 -4.83 -24.12 -9.38
CA ASN A 206 -4.37 -23.16 -10.39
C ASN A 206 -5.05 -21.79 -10.29
N ASP A 207 -6.10 -21.67 -9.47
CA ASP A 207 -6.88 -20.45 -9.33
C ASP A 207 -6.32 -19.59 -8.20
N LEU A 208 -6.25 -18.28 -8.46
CA LEU A 208 -5.82 -17.26 -7.51
C LEU A 208 -7.01 -16.38 -7.16
N TYR A 209 -7.26 -16.19 -5.88
CA TYR A 209 -8.32 -15.34 -5.35
C TYR A 209 -7.72 -14.21 -4.53
N GLU A 210 -8.17 -12.98 -4.79
CA GLU A 210 -7.79 -11.80 -4.03
C GLU A 210 -8.61 -11.75 -2.73
N GLY A 211 -8.01 -12.28 -1.65
CA GLY A 211 -8.59 -12.33 -0.32
C GLY A 211 -9.55 -13.49 -0.08
N VAL A 212 -9.84 -13.72 1.21
CA VAL A 212 -10.74 -14.79 1.68
C VAL A 212 -12.18 -14.59 1.19
N GLY A 213 -12.59 -13.34 0.94
CA GLY A 213 -13.94 -13.01 0.47
C GLY A 213 -14.20 -13.43 -0.98
N ALA A 214 -13.18 -13.39 -1.84
CA ALA A 214 -13.26 -13.71 -3.26
C ALA A 214 -13.37 -15.22 -3.55
N VAL A 215 -13.05 -16.06 -2.56
CA VAL A 215 -13.23 -17.51 -2.67
C VAL A 215 -14.72 -17.84 -2.79
N PRO A 216 -15.13 -18.70 -3.73
CA PRO A 216 -16.51 -19.16 -3.86
C PRO A 216 -17.05 -19.76 -2.56
N GLU A 217 -18.33 -19.55 -2.26
CA GLU A 217 -18.97 -20.18 -1.10
C GLU A 217 -18.93 -21.71 -1.24
N GLY A 218 -18.35 -22.39 -0.26
CA GLY A 218 -18.09 -23.83 -0.27
C GLY A 218 -17.26 -24.26 0.94
N GLU A 219 -16.88 -25.55 0.98
CA GLU A 219 -16.15 -26.13 2.11
C GLU A 219 -14.80 -25.44 2.36
N ILE A 220 -14.07 -25.07 1.30
CA ILE A 220 -12.77 -24.36 1.40
C ILE A 220 -12.95 -23.00 2.08
N LYS A 221 -14.01 -22.24 1.73
CA LYS A 221 -14.27 -20.93 2.35
C LYS A 221 -14.68 -21.07 3.81
N ALA A 222 -15.44 -22.10 4.16
CA ALA A 222 -15.78 -22.41 5.54
C ALA A 222 -14.53 -22.77 6.37
N LEU A 223 -13.61 -23.56 5.80
CA LEU A 223 -12.34 -23.91 6.42
C LEU A 223 -11.44 -22.67 6.60
N LEU A 224 -11.37 -21.78 5.61
CA LEU A 224 -10.65 -20.51 5.72
C LEU A 224 -11.18 -19.63 6.86
N ARG A 225 -12.52 -19.47 6.94
CA ARG A 225 -13.16 -18.72 8.06
C ARG A 225 -12.88 -19.37 9.42
N SER A 226 -12.86 -20.69 9.47
CA SER A 226 -12.55 -21.46 10.69
C SER A 226 -11.10 -21.26 11.11
N ALA A 227 -10.15 -21.26 10.16
CA ALA A 227 -8.74 -21.03 10.43
C ALA A 227 -8.48 -19.62 10.98
N VAL A 228 -9.13 -18.60 10.40
CA VAL A 228 -9.06 -17.22 10.92
C VAL A 228 -9.62 -17.15 12.35
N SER A 229 -10.77 -17.77 12.59
CA SER A 229 -11.41 -17.78 13.92
C SER A 229 -10.54 -18.47 14.99
N GLU A 230 -9.89 -19.58 14.63
CA GLU A 230 -8.95 -20.25 15.53
C GLU A 230 -7.71 -19.39 15.80
N TRP A 231 -7.18 -18.71 14.77
CA TRP A 231 -6.06 -17.79 14.96
C TRP A 231 -6.42 -16.66 15.93
N GLU A 232 -7.57 -16.01 15.77
CA GLU A 232 -8.04 -14.95 16.68
C GLU A 232 -8.16 -15.46 18.12
N ARG A 233 -8.67 -16.68 18.31
CA ARG A 233 -8.77 -17.32 19.62
C ARG A 233 -7.39 -17.54 20.24
N GLN A 234 -6.41 -18.02 19.46
CA GLN A 234 -5.04 -18.22 19.92
C GLN A 234 -4.38 -16.89 20.32
N GLN A 235 -4.60 -15.82 19.54
CA GLN A 235 -4.07 -14.50 19.84
C GLN A 235 -4.65 -13.92 21.13
N GLU A 236 -5.96 -14.08 21.35
CA GLU A 236 -6.61 -13.62 22.58
C GLU A 236 -6.09 -14.39 23.81
N GLN A 237 -5.90 -15.71 23.70
CA GLN A 237 -5.32 -16.51 24.78
C GLN A 237 -3.87 -16.11 25.08
N ASN A 238 -3.06 -15.87 24.04
CA ASN A 238 -1.69 -15.42 24.20
C ASN A 238 -1.63 -14.04 24.89
N ARG A 239 -2.49 -13.10 24.47
CA ARG A 239 -2.63 -11.78 25.08
C ARG A 239 -2.98 -11.88 26.58
N ARG A 240 -3.93 -12.73 26.95
CA ARG A 240 -4.29 -12.98 28.36
C ARG A 240 -3.15 -13.56 29.17
N ARG A 241 -2.40 -14.52 28.61
CA ARG A 241 -1.23 -15.13 29.27
C ARG A 241 -0.13 -14.12 29.53
N VAL A 242 0.18 -13.26 28.55
CA VAL A 242 1.17 -12.19 28.70
C VAL A 242 0.73 -11.20 29.78
N ASN A 243 -0.54 -10.81 29.79
CA ASN A 243 -1.06 -9.87 30.80
C ASN A 243 -1.00 -10.46 32.23
N ASN A 244 -1.33 -11.75 32.39
CA ASN A 244 -1.26 -12.43 33.70
C ASN A 244 0.18 -12.62 34.21
N LYS A 245 1.17 -12.73 33.32
CA LYS A 245 2.59 -12.89 33.70
C LYS A 245 3.27 -11.57 34.09
N THR A 246 2.61 -10.43 33.83
CA THR A 246 3.18 -9.09 34.05
C THR A 246 2.62 -8.42 35.33
N LEU A 247 1.73 -9.10 36.05
CA LEU A 247 1.22 -8.64 37.36
C LEU A 247 2.11 -9.21 38.48
N PRO A 248 2.72 -8.36 39.33
CA PRO A 248 3.53 -8.78 40.48
C PRO A 248 2.70 -9.39 41.62
#